data_AF-A0A6M2ABL5-F1
#
_entry.id   AF-A0A6M2ABL5-F1
#
_cell.length_a   1.000
_cell.length_b   1.000
_cell.length_c   1.000
_cell.angle_alpha   90.00
_cell.angle_beta   90.00
_cell.angle_gamma   90.00
#
_symmetry.space_group_name_H-M   'P 1'
#
loop_
_entity.id
_entity.type
_entity.pdbx_description
1 polymer ?
#
loop_
_entity_poly.entity_id
_entity_poly.type
_entity_poly.pdbx_seq_one_letter_code
_entity_poly.pdbx_strand_id
1 'polypeptide(L)'
;MSTHKHHKVRLSVDCTEEERMYIKLLATRSHMTISEYLLSFARREMPQSKCRRSHVPNKETQEALKEFHDEEGEVFDTVSDFWDAMGMSPNAED
;
A
#
# COMPACT_ATOMS: atom_id res chain seq x y z
N MET A 1 -10.45 1.18 -21.38
CA MET A 1 -11.03 0.76 -20.09
C MET A 1 -10.33 -0.52 -19.63
N SER A 2 -9.30 -0.43 -18.78
CA SER A 2 -8.56 -1.61 -18.31
C SER A 2 -9.29 -2.30 -17.17
N THR A 3 -9.91 -3.45 -17.45
CA THR A 3 -10.43 -4.35 -16.42
C THR A 3 -9.29 -5.25 -15.94
N HIS A 4 -8.52 -4.81 -14.94
CA HIS A 4 -7.64 -5.71 -14.21
C HIS A 4 -8.52 -6.70 -13.42
N LYS A 5 -8.75 -7.88 -13.99
CA LYS A 5 -9.39 -8.99 -13.28
C LYS A 5 -8.43 -9.43 -12.17
N HIS A 6 -8.66 -8.96 -10.94
CA HIS A 6 -7.90 -9.44 -9.79
C HIS A 6 -8.06 -10.95 -9.70
N HIS A 7 -6.93 -11.66 -9.80
CA HIS A 7 -6.90 -13.12 -9.68
C HIS A 7 -7.37 -13.50 -8.26
N LYS A 8 -8.52 -14.17 -8.16
CA LYS A 8 -9.04 -14.63 -6.87
C LYS A 8 -8.26 -15.88 -6.44
N VAL A 9 -7.74 -15.85 -5.21
CA VAL A 9 -7.06 -17.00 -4.59
C VAL A 9 -7.96 -17.56 -3.48
N ARG A 10 -7.95 -18.88 -3.30
CA ARG A 10 -8.71 -19.55 -2.24
C ARG A 10 -7.86 -19.64 -0.97
N LEU A 11 -8.46 -19.28 0.15
CA LEU A 11 -7.88 -19.43 1.49
C LEU A 11 -8.63 -20.54 2.25
N SER A 12 -7.90 -21.44 2.90
CA SER A 12 -8.44 -22.44 3.81
C SER A 12 -7.97 -22.12 5.23
N VAL A 13 -8.86 -22.28 6.22
CA VAL A 13 -8.58 -22.01 7.63
C VAL A 13 -8.98 -23.23 8.43
N ASP A 14 -8.02 -23.78 9.17
CA ASP A 14 -8.28 -24.81 10.16
C ASP A 14 -8.68 -24.13 11.47
N CYS A 15 -9.75 -24.60 12.09
CA CYS A 15 -10.27 -24.09 13.34
C CYS A 15 -11.00 -25.21 14.10
N THR A 16 -11.10 -25.05 15.41
CA THR A 16 -11.91 -25.90 16.27
C THR A 16 -13.41 -25.66 16.01
N GLU A 17 -14.26 -26.57 16.50
CA GLU A 17 -15.72 -26.41 16.37
C GLU A 17 -16.23 -25.16 17.09
N GLU A 18 -15.66 -24.86 18.26
CA GLU A 18 -16.00 -23.70 19.07
C GLU A 18 -15.61 -22.40 18.35
N GLU A 19 -14.39 -22.28 17.83
CA GLU A 19 -13.95 -21.14 17.04
C GLU A 19 -14.86 -20.93 15.82
N ARG A 20 -15.19 -22.01 15.09
CA ARG A 20 -16.10 -21.94 13.95
C ARG A 20 -17.49 -21.41 14.34
N MET A 21 -18.01 -21.83 15.49
CA MET A 21 -19.29 -21.33 16.02
C MET A 21 -19.22 -19.83 16.33
N TYR A 22 -18.18 -19.39 17.04
CA TYR A 22 -17.98 -17.97 17.35
C TYR A 22 -17.81 -17.13 16.09
N ILE A 23 -17.01 -17.58 15.12
CA ILE A 23 -16.83 -16.90 13.83
C ILE A 23 -18.17 -16.72 13.12
N LYS A 24 -19.02 -17.77 13.06
CA LYS A 24 -20.35 -17.69 12.46
C LYS A 24 -21.25 -16.67 13.17
N LEU A 25 -21.24 -16.69 14.50
CA LEU A 25 -22.07 -15.80 15.31
C LEU A 25 -21.66 -14.34 15.12
N LEU A 26 -20.35 -14.06 15.12
CA LEU A 26 -19.82 -12.72 14.91
C LEU A 26 -20.07 -12.21 13.48
N ALA A 27 -19.86 -13.05 12.47
CA ALA A 27 -20.17 -12.71 11.08
C ALA A 27 -21.66 -12.36 10.89
N THR A 28 -22.55 -13.17 11.49
CA THR A 28 -24.01 -12.92 11.47
C THR A 28 -24.37 -11.60 12.15
N ARG A 29 -23.78 -11.33 13.33
CA ARG A 29 -24.00 -10.07 14.06
C ARG A 29 -23.55 -8.85 13.26
N SER A 30 -22.55 -9.00 12.40
CA SER A 30 -22.02 -7.95 11.53
C SER A 30 -22.65 -7.92 10.13
N HIS A 31 -23.68 -8.74 9.86
CA HIS A 31 -24.31 -8.90 8.54
C HIS A 31 -23.31 -9.21 7.41
N MET A 32 -22.29 -10.02 7.71
CA MET A 32 -21.26 -10.45 6.77
C MET A 32 -21.29 -11.96 6.61
N THR A 33 -20.82 -12.45 5.45
CA THR A 33 -20.43 -13.86 5.31
C THR A 33 -19.17 -14.14 6.15
N ILE A 34 -18.90 -15.41 6.45
CA ILE A 34 -17.68 -15.82 7.16
C ILE A 34 -16.42 -15.29 6.44
N SER A 35 -16.36 -15.44 5.12
CA SER A 35 -15.22 -15.01 4.32
C SER A 35 -15.03 -13.49 4.35
N GLU A 36 -16.13 -12.72 4.27
CA GLU A 36 -16.07 -11.26 4.37
C GLU A 36 -15.65 -10.81 5.76
N TYR A 37 -16.18 -11.45 6.80
CA TYR A 37 -15.83 -11.16 8.18
C TYR A 37 -14.33 -11.37 8.41
N LEU A 38 -13.78 -12.54 8.02
CA LEU A 38 -12.35 -12.83 8.15
C LEU A 38 -11.48 -11.88 7.31
N LEU A 39 -11.87 -11.62 6.07
CA LEU A 39 -11.14 -10.67 5.20
C LEU A 39 -11.19 -9.23 5.72
N SER A 40 -12.22 -8.85 6.48
CA SER A 40 -12.33 -7.50 7.04
C SER A 40 -11.20 -7.19 8.02
N PHE A 41 -10.76 -8.17 8.81
CA PHE A 41 -9.60 -8.03 9.68
C PHE A 41 -8.33 -7.85 8.86
N ALA A 42 -8.09 -8.74 7.88
CA ALA A 42 -6.91 -8.65 7.03
C ALA A 42 -6.86 -7.30 6.30
N ARG A 43 -7.99 -6.80 5.78
CA ARG A 43 -8.08 -5.50 5.09
C ARG A 43 -7.78 -4.29 5.97
N ARG A 44 -8.02 -4.38 7.28
CA ARG A 44 -7.68 -3.31 8.23
C ARG A 44 -6.17 -3.18 8.42
N GLU A 45 -5.48 -4.32 8.42
CA GLU A 45 -4.04 -4.41 8.60
C GLU A 45 -3.26 -4.29 7.28
N MET A 46 -3.91 -4.54 6.15
CA MET A 46 -3.31 -4.29 4.84
C MET A 46 -2.92 -2.82 4.71
N PRO A 47 -1.74 -2.52 4.12
CA PRO A 47 -1.34 -1.15 3.85
C PRO A 47 -2.45 -0.42 3.09
N GLN A 48 -3.10 0.55 3.73
CA GLN A 48 -4.21 1.28 3.11
C GLN A 48 -3.67 2.16 2.00
N SER A 49 -3.77 1.68 0.76
CA SER A 49 -3.48 2.47 -0.42
C SER A 49 -4.56 3.54 -0.57
N LYS A 50 -4.26 4.78 -0.17
CA LYS A 50 -5.08 5.93 -0.64
C LYS A 50 -5.01 6.10 -2.17
N CYS A 51 -4.14 5.37 -2.87
CA CYS A 51 -4.04 5.34 -4.33
C CYS A 51 -4.43 3.96 -4.90
N ARG A 52 -5.33 3.92 -5.88
CA ARG A 52 -5.83 2.70 -6.56
C ARG A 52 -4.82 2.03 -7.51
N ARG A 53 -3.54 2.36 -7.45
CA ARG A 53 -2.49 1.77 -8.29
C ARG A 53 -1.53 1.01 -7.39
N SER A 54 -1.09 -0.15 -7.86
CA SER A 54 -0.09 -1.01 -7.22
C SER A 54 0.98 -0.20 -6.52
N HIS A 55 1.15 -0.41 -5.22
CA HIS A 55 2.21 0.22 -4.39
C HIS A 55 3.61 -0.28 -4.68
N VAL A 56 3.74 -1.25 -5.59
CA VAL A 56 5.06 -1.69 -6.05
C VAL A 56 5.61 -0.56 -6.91
N PRO A 57 6.69 0.13 -6.50
CA PRO A 57 7.31 1.14 -7.34
C PRO A 57 7.64 0.50 -8.70
N ASN A 58 7.50 1.25 -9.79
CA ASN A 58 7.89 0.72 -11.09
C ASN A 58 9.41 0.43 -11.08
N LYS A 59 9.90 -0.31 -12.08
CA LYS A 59 11.31 -0.74 -12.13
C LYS A 59 12.28 0.43 -11.96
N GLU A 60 12.00 1.55 -12.63
CA GLU A 60 12.77 2.80 -12.54
C GLU A 60 12.81 3.37 -11.12
N THR A 61 11.67 3.42 -10.42
CA THR A 61 11.61 3.91 -9.04
C THR A 61 12.32 2.96 -8.07
N GLN A 62 12.27 1.64 -8.33
CA GLN A 62 13.01 0.67 -7.52
C GLN A 62 14.52 0.79 -7.70
N GLU A 63 14.98 1.04 -8.92
CA GLU A 63 16.40 1.28 -9.24
C GLU A 63 16.88 2.57 -8.57
N ALA A 64 16.15 3.67 -8.70
CA ALA A 64 16.48 4.93 -8.03
C ALA A 64 16.54 4.81 -6.50
N LEU A 65 15.58 4.11 -5.88
CA LEU A 65 15.61 3.87 -4.42
C LEU A 65 16.81 3.02 -3.97
N LYS A 66 17.33 2.17 -4.85
CA LYS A 66 18.53 1.37 -4.58
C LYS A 66 19.79 2.24 -4.67
N GLU A 67 19.90 3.08 -5.70
CA GLU A 67 21.02 4.02 -5.89
C GLU A 67 21.16 5.01 -4.71
N PHE A 68 20.04 5.53 -4.20
CA PHE A 68 20.05 6.40 -3.01
C PHE A 68 20.58 5.72 -1.74
N HIS A 69 20.38 4.40 -1.61
CA HIS A 69 20.84 3.66 -0.44
C HIS A 69 22.35 3.38 -0.47
N ASP A 70 22.96 3.50 -1.64
CA ASP A 70 24.40 3.30 -1.88
C ASP A 70 25.19 4.64 -1.92
N GLU A 71 24.62 5.71 -1.35
CA GLU A 71 25.21 7.07 -1.19
C GLU A 71 25.43 7.88 -2.49
N GLU A 72 24.77 7.55 -3.61
CA GLU A 72 24.89 8.29 -4.88
C GLU A 72 23.90 9.47 -5.02
N GLY A 73 23.67 10.24 -3.95
CA GLY A 73 22.82 11.43 -3.95
C GLY A 73 23.60 12.74 -3.90
N GLU A 74 23.12 13.78 -4.59
CA GLU A 74 23.63 15.14 -4.39
C GLU A 74 23.20 15.66 -3.02
N VAL A 75 24.16 16.17 -2.24
CA VAL A 75 23.93 16.78 -0.94
C VAL A 75 24.05 18.28 -1.07
N PHE A 76 23.06 19.00 -0.55
CA PHE A 76 23.02 20.46 -0.55
C PHE A 76 23.05 20.97 0.88
N ASP A 77 23.85 22.00 1.14
CA ASP A 77 23.98 22.59 2.47
C ASP A 77 22.75 23.41 2.87
N THR A 78 22.06 23.98 1.89
CA THR A 78 20.81 24.70 2.11
C THR A 78 19.72 24.32 1.10
N VAL A 79 18.47 24.57 1.49
CA VAL A 79 17.31 24.39 0.63
C VAL A 79 17.35 25.35 -0.57
N SER A 80 17.99 26.53 -0.44
CA SER A 80 18.17 27.46 -1.55
C SER A 80 19.06 26.87 -2.64
N ASP A 81 20.20 26.29 -2.24
CA ASP A 81 21.16 25.69 -3.18
C ASP A 81 20.54 24.53 -3.95
N PHE A 82 19.67 23.75 -3.29
CA PHE A 82 18.88 22.71 -3.94
C PHE A 82 17.97 23.27 -5.04
N TRP A 83 17.23 24.36 -4.76
CA TRP A 83 16.33 24.94 -5.77
C TRP A 83 17.10 25.58 -6.93
N ASP A 84 18.21 26.24 -6.64
CA ASP A 84 19.10 26.82 -7.65
C ASP A 84 19.68 25.73 -8.56
N ALA A 85 20.14 24.60 -8.00
CA ALA A 85 20.63 23.45 -8.75
C ALA A 85 19.54 22.80 -9.61
N MET A 86 18.30 22.77 -9.12
CA MET A 86 17.13 22.30 -9.87
C MET A 86 16.63 23.31 -10.92
N GLY A 87 17.23 24.50 -11.00
CA GLY A 87 16.83 25.57 -11.92
C GLY A 87 15.44 26.14 -11.62
N MET A 88 14.99 26.05 -10.38
CA MET A 88 13.68 26.50 -9.93
C MET A 88 13.82 27.72 -9.01
N SER A 89 13.01 28.76 -9.24
CA SER A 89 12.86 29.84 -8.28
C SER A 89 11.61 29.57 -7.44
N PRO A 90 11.75 29.17 -6.16
CA PRO A 90 10.62 28.79 -5.32
C PRO A 90 9.68 29.97 -4.99
N ASN A 91 10.12 31.20 -5.28
CA ASN A 91 9.37 32.44 -5.10
C ASN A 91 9.15 33.18 -6.43
N ALA A 92 9.24 32.52 -7.58
CA ALA A 92 8.82 33.15 -8.83
C ALA A 92 7.30 33.40 -8.77
N GLU A 93 6.92 34.67 -8.64
CA GLU A 93 5.57 35.12 -8.95
C GLU A 93 5.41 35.09 -10.48
N ASP A 94 4.29 34.52 -10.96
CA ASP A 94 3.93 34.42 -12.39
C ASP A 94 3.97 35.77 -13.14
#